data_AF-A0A925NA43-F1
#
_entry.id   AF-A0A925NA43-F1
#
_cell.length_a   1.000
_cell.length_b   1.000
_cell.length_c   1.000
_cell.angle_alpha   90.00
_cell.angle_beta   90.00
_cell.angle_gamma   90.00
#
_symmetry.space_group_name_H-M   'P 1'
#
loop_
_entity.id
_entity.type
_entity.pdbx_description
1 polymer ?
#
loop_
_entity_poly.entity_id
_entity_poly.type
_entity_poly.pdbx_seq_one_letter_code
_entity_poly.pdbx_strand_id
1 'polypeptide(L)'
;AAVGLRQGEEQTAAWQRALSQLAQQVGAHELLQGVATRLLLDAGAWATERAAQALSLHLSSGAEPAKAAAWLDGFLNRNAVVLLHDAGVWRLVDDWLAGLSEEHFVRVLPLVRRTFSAFEPGERRDLGQRASQGVQVAAAPLAAASWDEARAVLPLPLLRQLLGVSA
;
A
#
# COMPACT_ATOMS: atom_id res chain seq x y z
N ALA A 1 17.11 9.84 4.37
CA ALA A 1 17.94 9.75 3.15
C ALA A 1 19.05 10.82 3.18
N ALA A 2 20.28 10.48 2.78
CA ALA A 2 21.47 11.34 2.89
C ALA A 2 21.36 12.71 2.20
N VAL A 3 20.43 12.88 1.24
CA VAL A 3 20.17 14.16 0.56
C VAL A 3 19.61 15.21 1.53
N GLY A 4 18.79 14.83 2.51
CA GLY A 4 18.28 15.77 3.52
C GLY A 4 19.33 16.23 4.54
N LEU A 5 20.48 15.55 4.61
CA LEU A 5 21.61 15.95 5.46
C LEU A 5 22.46 17.05 4.83
N ARG A 6 22.34 17.26 3.51
CA ARG A 6 22.87 18.44 2.82
C ARG A 6 21.76 19.48 2.76
N GLN A 7 21.89 20.55 3.54
CA GLN A 7 20.92 21.63 3.72
C GLN A 7 20.64 22.41 2.43
N GLY A 8 19.92 21.81 1.49
CA GLY A 8 19.55 22.40 0.21
C GLY A 8 18.10 22.10 -0.10
N GLU A 9 17.22 23.06 0.14
CA GLU A 9 15.78 22.94 -0.12
C GLU A 9 15.51 22.58 -1.59
N GLU A 10 16.25 23.19 -2.52
CA GLU A 10 16.13 22.90 -3.95
C GLU A 10 16.53 21.46 -4.29
N GLN A 11 17.61 20.94 -3.71
CA GLN A 11 18.07 19.57 -3.96
C GLN A 11 17.10 18.55 -3.36
N THR A 12 16.55 18.84 -2.18
CA THR A 12 15.51 18.02 -1.55
C THR A 12 14.25 18.00 -2.40
N ALA A 13 13.79 19.16 -2.88
CA ALA A 13 12.62 19.25 -3.75
C ALA A 13 12.84 18.59 -5.12
N ALA A 14 14.04 18.69 -5.71
CA ALA A 14 14.39 17.99 -6.93
C ALA A 14 14.39 16.47 -6.74
N TRP A 15 14.94 15.99 -5.63
CA TRP A 15 14.94 14.57 -5.27
C TRP A 15 13.53 14.02 -5.04
N GLN A 16 12.71 14.71 -4.27
CA GLN A 16 11.31 14.32 -4.03
C GLN A 16 10.49 14.29 -5.32
N ARG A 17 10.73 15.23 -6.26
CA ARG A 17 10.12 15.19 -7.59
C ARG A 17 10.57 13.97 -8.39
N ALA A 18 11.87 13.66 -8.41
CA ALA A 18 12.39 12.49 -9.11
C ALA A 18 11.80 11.19 -8.55
N LEU A 19 11.74 11.05 -7.22
CA LEU A 19 11.08 9.92 -6.57
C LEU A 19 9.60 9.84 -6.92
N SER A 20 8.89 10.97 -6.91
CA SER A 20 7.46 11.01 -7.24
C SER A 20 7.20 10.59 -8.69
N GLN A 21 8.08 10.96 -9.62
CA GLN A 21 8.04 10.52 -11.01
C GLN A 21 8.30 9.01 -11.10
N LEU A 22 9.36 8.51 -10.46
CA LEU A 22 9.70 7.10 -10.45
C LEU A 22 8.58 6.23 -9.88
N ALA A 23 7.96 6.66 -8.78
CA ALA A 23 6.85 5.95 -8.13
C ALA A 23 5.60 5.82 -9.02
N GLN A 24 5.41 6.72 -10.00
CA GLN A 24 4.23 6.77 -10.87
C GLN A 24 4.54 6.41 -12.34
N GLN A 25 5.81 6.15 -12.67
CA GLN A 25 6.23 5.97 -14.04
C GLN A 25 5.77 4.62 -14.59
N VAL A 26 4.94 4.67 -15.63
CA VAL A 26 4.55 3.48 -16.40
C VAL A 26 5.81 2.91 -17.07
N GLY A 27 6.10 1.63 -16.81
CA GLY A 27 7.28 0.94 -17.32
C GLY A 27 8.50 0.95 -16.41
N ALA A 28 8.47 1.66 -15.28
CA ALA A 28 9.45 1.44 -14.22
C ALA A 28 9.19 0.08 -13.54
N HIS A 29 10.26 -0.62 -13.15
CA HIS A 29 10.12 -1.88 -12.42
C HIS A 29 9.48 -1.64 -11.05
N GLU A 30 8.56 -2.50 -10.66
CA GLU A 30 7.68 -2.30 -9.51
C GLU A 30 8.44 -2.21 -8.18
N LEU A 31 9.55 -2.95 -8.06
CA LEU A 31 10.48 -2.81 -6.94
C LEU A 31 10.96 -1.36 -6.75
N LEU A 32 11.33 -0.67 -7.83
CA LEU A 32 11.80 0.71 -7.74
C LEU A 32 10.66 1.67 -7.40
N GLN A 33 9.45 1.40 -7.89
CA GLN A 33 8.25 2.16 -7.53
C GLN A 33 7.92 2.01 -6.04
N GLY A 34 8.03 0.80 -5.49
CA GLY A 34 7.86 0.53 -4.06
C GLY A 34 8.88 1.25 -3.20
N VAL A 35 10.17 1.18 -3.56
CA VAL A 35 11.24 1.92 -2.85
C VAL A 35 11.00 3.43 -2.90
N ALA A 36 10.63 3.98 -4.07
CA ALA A 36 10.38 5.40 -4.21
C ALA A 36 9.19 5.86 -3.37
N THR A 37 8.09 5.11 -3.38
CA THR A 37 6.91 5.35 -2.55
C THR A 37 7.28 5.37 -1.08
N ARG A 38 8.09 4.40 -0.65
CA ARG A 38 8.54 4.31 0.74
C ARG A 38 9.39 5.50 1.17
N LEU A 39 10.35 5.90 0.34
CA LEU A 39 11.20 7.06 0.63
C LEU A 39 10.41 8.37 0.70
N LEU A 40 9.35 8.51 -0.10
CA LEU A 40 8.45 9.67 -0.06
C LEU A 40 7.59 9.68 1.21
N LEU A 41 7.12 8.51 1.66
CA LEU A 41 6.39 8.34 2.91
C LEU A 41 7.28 8.67 4.12
N ASP A 42 8.49 8.07 4.19
CA ASP A 42 9.44 8.31 5.27
C ASP A 42 9.89 9.79 5.35
N ALA A 43 9.91 10.49 4.22
CA ALA A 43 10.23 11.92 4.15
C ALA A 43 9.03 12.84 4.48
N GLY A 44 7.84 12.28 4.75
CA GLY A 44 6.60 13.04 4.94
C GLY A 44 6.12 13.79 3.69
N ALA A 45 6.71 13.52 2.52
CA ALA A 45 6.34 14.16 1.26
C ALA A 45 5.04 13.58 0.69
N TRP A 46 4.75 12.31 0.98
CA TRP A 46 3.46 11.67 0.72
C TRP A 46 2.74 11.39 2.03
N ALA A 47 1.44 11.69 2.06
CA ALA A 47 0.57 11.30 3.14
C ALA A 47 0.35 9.78 3.16
N THR A 48 0.05 9.23 4.33
CA THR A 48 -0.22 7.80 4.54
C THR A 48 -1.33 7.29 3.61
N GLU A 49 -2.36 8.09 3.38
CA GLU A 49 -3.49 7.76 2.50
C GLU A 49 -3.06 7.58 1.05
N ARG A 50 -2.09 8.37 0.58
CA ARG A 50 -1.55 8.24 -0.78
C ARG A 50 -0.70 6.98 -0.92
N ALA A 51 0.10 6.65 0.09
CA ALA A 51 0.84 5.40 0.12
C ALA A 51 -0.11 4.19 0.18
N ALA A 52 -1.22 4.30 0.92
CA ALA A 52 -2.29 3.31 0.95
C ALA A 52 -2.86 3.04 -0.44
N GLN A 53 -3.20 4.10 -1.17
CA GLN A 53 -3.73 3.98 -2.54
C GLN A 53 -2.73 3.30 -3.47
N ALA A 54 -1.43 3.62 -3.37
CA ALA A 54 -0.40 2.96 -4.15
C ALA A 54 -0.28 1.46 -3.81
N LEU A 55 -0.29 1.11 -2.51
CA LEU A 55 -0.30 -0.28 -2.04
C LEU A 55 -1.52 -1.03 -2.61
N SER A 56 -2.73 -0.49 -2.44
CA SER A 56 -3.96 -1.11 -2.94
C SER A 56 -3.96 -1.28 -4.46
N LEU A 57 -3.41 -0.33 -5.22
CA LEU A 57 -3.32 -0.40 -6.68
C LEU A 57 -2.37 -1.53 -7.12
N HIS A 58 -1.15 -1.54 -6.59
CA HIS A 58 -0.10 -2.49 -6.99
C HIS A 58 -0.33 -3.91 -6.49
N LEU A 59 -1.11 -4.08 -5.42
CA LEU A 59 -1.48 -5.38 -4.88
C LEU A 59 -2.98 -5.68 -5.05
N SER A 60 -3.59 -5.13 -6.09
CA SER A 60 -4.97 -5.46 -6.50
C SER A 60 -5.06 -6.85 -7.14
N SER A 61 -6.26 -7.44 -7.18
CA SER A 61 -6.48 -8.78 -7.76
C SER A 61 -6.17 -8.87 -9.26
N GLY A 62 -6.20 -7.73 -9.96
CA GLY A 62 -5.81 -7.62 -11.35
C GLY A 62 -4.30 -7.47 -11.58
N ALA A 63 -3.51 -7.25 -10.52
CA ALA A 63 -2.07 -7.14 -10.64
C ALA A 63 -1.42 -8.50 -10.92
N GLU A 64 -0.40 -8.50 -11.77
CA GLU A 64 0.41 -9.70 -11.96
C GLU A 64 1.12 -10.03 -10.62
N PRO A 65 1.04 -11.28 -10.11
CA PRO A 65 1.59 -11.60 -8.79
C PRO A 65 3.07 -11.25 -8.64
N ALA A 66 3.90 -11.50 -9.66
CA ALA A 66 5.33 -11.19 -9.60
C ALA A 66 5.61 -9.68 -9.45
N LYS A 67 4.80 -8.85 -10.11
CA LYS A 67 4.86 -7.38 -10.03
C LYS A 67 4.44 -6.86 -8.67
N ALA A 68 3.33 -7.39 -8.14
CA ALA A 68 2.87 -7.06 -6.79
C ALA A 68 3.92 -7.41 -5.73
N ALA A 69 4.56 -8.58 -5.86
CA ALA A 69 5.65 -9.01 -4.99
C ALA A 69 6.85 -8.06 -5.03
N ALA A 70 7.29 -7.71 -6.24
CA ALA A 70 8.42 -6.82 -6.44
C ALA A 70 8.13 -5.45 -5.80
N TRP A 71 6.92 -4.93 -6.00
CA TRP A 71 6.49 -3.67 -5.39
C TRP A 71 6.55 -3.74 -3.85
N LEU A 72 5.96 -4.78 -3.25
CA LEU A 72 5.93 -4.96 -1.80
C LEU A 72 7.34 -5.11 -1.21
N ASP A 73 8.21 -5.88 -1.86
CA ASP A 73 9.61 -6.03 -1.45
C ASP A 73 10.35 -4.69 -1.48
N GLY A 74 10.13 -3.88 -2.52
CA GLY A 74 10.68 -2.54 -2.60
C GLY A 74 10.13 -1.59 -1.51
N PHE A 75 8.83 -1.66 -1.24
CA PHE A 75 8.18 -0.81 -0.22
C PHE A 75 8.63 -1.13 1.21
N LEU A 76 8.77 -2.42 1.54
CA LEU A 76 9.29 -2.86 2.83
C LEU A 76 10.81 -2.72 2.92
N ASN A 77 11.51 -2.79 1.77
CA ASN A 77 12.95 -2.62 1.62
C ASN A 77 13.78 -3.42 2.65
N ARG A 78 13.35 -4.66 2.92
CA ARG A 78 13.96 -5.56 3.93
C ARG A 78 14.09 -4.96 5.34
N ASN A 79 13.29 -3.95 5.66
CA ASN A 79 13.33 -3.27 6.95
C ASN A 79 12.03 -3.53 7.71
N ALA A 80 12.04 -4.54 8.58
CA ALA A 80 10.89 -4.89 9.42
C ALA A 80 10.58 -3.83 10.48
N VAL A 81 11.57 -3.04 10.89
CA VAL A 81 11.46 -2.00 11.94
C VAL A 81 10.33 -1.02 11.61
N VAL A 82 10.07 -0.74 10.33
CA VAL A 82 8.93 0.11 9.95
C VAL A 82 7.60 -0.46 10.41
N LEU A 83 7.39 -1.77 10.22
CA LEU A 83 6.13 -2.43 10.57
C LEU A 83 5.99 -2.55 12.10
N LEU A 84 7.12 -2.58 12.82
CA LEU A 84 7.15 -2.65 14.27
C LEU A 84 6.96 -1.29 14.95
N HIS A 85 7.38 -0.19 14.33
CA HIS A 85 7.36 1.14 14.97
C HIS A 85 6.36 2.12 14.35
N ASP A 86 5.97 1.92 13.10
CA ASP A 86 4.99 2.77 12.43
C ASP A 86 3.62 2.07 12.41
N ALA A 87 2.73 2.54 13.28
CA ALA A 87 1.36 2.02 13.35
C ALA A 87 0.50 2.35 12.11
N GLY A 88 0.88 3.37 11.33
CA GLY A 88 0.25 3.68 10.05
C GLY A 88 0.64 2.63 9.01
N VAL A 89 1.94 2.43 8.79
CA VAL A 89 2.45 1.44 7.82
C VAL A 89 2.00 0.02 8.18
N TRP A 90 2.01 -0.34 9.47
CA TRP A 90 1.45 -1.61 9.93
C TRP A 90 -0.01 -1.79 9.50
N ARG A 91 -0.89 -0.82 9.81
CA ARG A 91 -2.30 -0.88 9.43
C ARG A 91 -2.49 -0.95 7.92
N LEU A 92 -1.70 -0.23 7.14
CA LEU A 92 -1.79 -0.31 5.67
C LEU A 92 -1.60 -1.74 5.15
N VAL A 93 -0.59 -2.45 5.66
CA VAL A 93 -0.32 -3.83 5.24
C VAL A 93 -1.36 -4.80 5.81
N ASP A 94 -1.77 -4.61 7.06
CA ASP A 94 -2.76 -5.44 7.74
C ASP A 94 -4.16 -5.32 7.09
N ASP A 95 -4.66 -4.10 6.89
CA ASP A 95 -5.94 -3.82 6.24
C ASP A 95 -5.97 -4.36 4.80
N TRP A 96 -4.85 -4.24 4.07
CA TRP A 96 -4.72 -4.82 2.75
C TRP A 96 -4.83 -6.34 2.80
N LEU A 97 -4.05 -7.03 3.65
CA LEU A 97 -4.08 -8.48 3.79
C LEU A 97 -5.48 -8.98 4.21
N ALA A 98 -6.11 -8.30 5.15
CA ALA A 98 -7.45 -8.63 5.64
C ALA A 98 -8.56 -8.40 4.60
N GLY A 99 -8.35 -7.47 3.66
CA GLY A 99 -9.28 -7.16 2.58
C GLY A 99 -9.20 -8.09 1.35
N LEU A 100 -8.26 -9.04 1.32
CA LEU A 100 -8.11 -9.96 0.19
C LEU A 100 -9.18 -11.04 0.17
N SER A 101 -9.67 -11.39 -1.02
CA SER A 101 -10.42 -12.65 -1.19
C SER A 101 -9.51 -13.85 -0.97
N GLU A 102 -10.09 -15.00 -0.61
CA GLU A 102 -9.34 -16.24 -0.39
C GLU A 102 -8.47 -16.62 -1.59
N GLU A 103 -9.04 -16.57 -2.80
CA GLU A 103 -8.30 -16.88 -4.04
C GLU A 103 -7.09 -15.95 -4.21
N HIS A 104 -7.26 -14.66 -3.97
CA HIS A 104 -6.19 -13.70 -4.12
C HIS A 104 -5.13 -13.86 -3.02
N PHE A 105 -5.55 -14.11 -1.78
CA PHE A 105 -4.67 -14.38 -0.66
C PHE A 105 -3.72 -15.55 -0.96
N VAL A 106 -4.23 -16.69 -1.45
CA VAL A 106 -3.43 -17.87 -1.81
C VAL A 106 -2.37 -17.52 -2.88
N ARG A 107 -2.71 -16.64 -3.83
CA ARG A 107 -1.78 -16.22 -4.90
C ARG A 107 -0.67 -15.31 -4.40
N VAL A 108 -0.96 -14.39 -3.47
CA VAL A 108 0.04 -13.43 -2.97
C VAL A 108 0.86 -13.98 -1.80
N LEU A 109 0.34 -14.97 -1.06
CA LEU A 109 0.96 -15.50 0.15
C LEU A 109 2.42 -15.95 -0.03
N PRO A 110 2.83 -16.68 -1.10
CA PRO A 110 4.22 -17.08 -1.29
C PRO A 110 5.18 -15.88 -1.41
N LEU A 111 4.68 -14.79 -1.98
CA LEU A 111 5.43 -13.56 -2.25
C LEU A 111 5.62 -12.78 -0.96
N VAL A 112 4.53 -12.59 -0.21
CA VAL A 112 4.55 -11.99 1.13
C VAL A 112 5.48 -12.80 2.04
N ARG A 113 5.34 -14.14 2.04
CA ARG A 113 6.21 -15.03 2.82
C ARG A 113 7.69 -14.84 2.46
N ARG A 114 8.03 -14.70 1.18
CA ARG A 114 9.40 -14.44 0.74
C ARG A 114 9.92 -13.11 1.27
N THR A 115 9.17 -12.03 1.15
CA THR A 115 9.58 -10.71 1.66
C THR A 115 9.79 -10.73 3.18
N PHE A 116 8.84 -11.29 3.92
CA PHE A 116 8.95 -11.38 5.39
C PHE A 116 10.04 -12.36 5.84
N SER A 117 10.38 -13.38 5.03
CA SER A 117 11.47 -14.31 5.35
C SER A 117 12.85 -13.68 5.30
N ALA A 118 13.00 -12.53 4.64
CA ALA A 118 14.25 -11.78 4.57
C ALA A 118 14.54 -10.96 5.85
N PHE A 119 13.57 -10.86 6.76
CA PHE A 119 13.74 -10.20 8.06
C PHE A 119 14.45 -11.11 9.06
N GLU A 120 15.10 -10.49 10.04
CA GLU A 120 15.80 -11.20 11.10
C GLU A 120 14.84 -12.07 11.92
N PRO A 121 15.28 -13.22 12.48
CA PRO A 121 14.42 -14.08 13.28
C PRO A 121 13.77 -13.38 14.49
N GLY A 122 14.42 -12.38 15.07
CA GLY A 122 13.84 -11.53 16.13
C GLY A 122 12.66 -10.72 15.60
N GLU A 123 12.88 -9.97 14.53
CA GLU A 123 11.87 -9.12 13.90
C GLU A 123 10.64 -9.93 13.46
N ARG A 124 10.84 -11.13 12.91
CA ARG A 124 9.71 -12.02 12.52
C ARG A 124 8.89 -12.48 13.73
N ARG A 125 9.52 -12.74 14.88
CA ARG A 125 8.82 -13.09 16.12
C ARG A 125 8.01 -11.90 16.64
N ASP A 126 8.60 -10.71 16.63
CA ASP A 126 7.95 -9.49 17.11
C ASP A 126 6.75 -9.12 16.21
N LEU A 127 6.92 -9.25 14.88
CA LEU A 127 5.83 -9.07 13.92
C LEU A 127 4.71 -10.10 14.13
N GLY A 128 5.07 -11.36 14.38
CA GLY A 128 4.11 -12.42 14.69
C GLY A 128 3.35 -12.17 16.00
N GLN A 129 4.04 -11.68 17.03
CA GLN A 129 3.42 -11.28 18.30
C GLN A 129 2.48 -10.08 18.12
N ARG A 130 2.87 -9.10 17.30
CA ARG A 130 2.02 -7.96 16.98
C ARG A 130 0.77 -8.40 16.21
N ALA A 131 0.92 -9.29 15.23
CA ALA A 131 -0.21 -9.86 14.49
C ALA A 131 -1.17 -10.65 15.39
N SER A 132 -0.65 -11.40 16.37
CA SER A 132 -1.48 -12.22 17.27
C SER A 132 -2.30 -11.40 18.29
N GLN A 133 -1.93 -10.14 18.52
CA GLN A 133 -2.70 -9.23 19.36
C GLN A 133 -4.02 -8.79 18.69
N GLY A 134 -4.18 -9.06 17.39
CA GLY A 134 -5.36 -8.74 16.60
C GLY A 134 -5.54 -7.23 16.39
N VAL A 135 -6.53 -6.87 15.57
CA VAL A 135 -6.94 -5.48 15.44
C VAL A 135 -7.60 -5.08 16.77
N GLN A 136 -6.96 -4.19 17.53
CA GLN A 136 -7.66 -3.39 18.53
C GLN A 136 -8.62 -2.50 17.75
N VAL A 137 -9.80 -3.05 17.40
CA VAL A 137 -10.86 -2.29 16.75
C VAL A 137 -11.40 -1.35 17.82
N ALA A 138 -10.74 -0.21 17.99
CA ALA A 138 -11.49 0.98 18.36
C ALA A 138 -12.53 1.12 17.25
N ALA A 139 -13.80 0.87 17.58
CA ALA A 139 -14.89 1.03 16.65
C ALA A 139 -14.82 2.46 16.11
N ALA A 140 -14.27 2.62 14.91
CA ALA A 140 -14.46 3.83 14.16
C ALA A 140 -15.98 3.94 14.02
N PRO A 141 -16.61 5.06 14.45
CA PRO A 141 -18.00 5.26 14.10
C PRO A 141 -18.06 5.08 12.59
N LEU A 142 -18.91 4.18 12.12
CA LEU A 142 -19.31 4.10 10.72
C LEU A 142 -19.79 5.51 10.38
N ALA A 143 -18.89 6.34 9.84
CA ALA A 143 -19.28 7.60 9.26
C ALA A 143 -20.28 7.20 8.19
N ALA A 144 -21.55 7.59 8.39
CA ALA A 144 -22.58 7.37 7.40
C ALA A 144 -22.02 7.93 6.10
N ALA A 145 -21.71 7.04 5.17
CA ALA A 145 -21.08 7.43 3.93
C ALA A 145 -22.03 8.43 3.27
N SER A 146 -21.59 9.68 3.18
CA SER A 146 -22.37 10.79 2.63
C SER A 146 -22.32 10.67 1.11
N TRP A 147 -23.02 9.68 0.57
CA TRP A 147 -23.14 9.52 -0.87
C TRP A 147 -24.02 10.65 -1.41
N ASP A 148 -23.52 11.33 -2.44
CA ASP A 148 -24.35 12.21 -3.26
C ASP A 148 -25.24 11.33 -4.14
N GLU A 149 -26.47 11.10 -3.67
CA GLU A 149 -27.44 10.23 -4.32
C GLU A 149 -27.77 10.70 -5.74
N ALA A 150 -27.81 12.01 -5.97
CA ALA A 150 -28.05 12.57 -7.29
C ALA A 150 -26.95 12.19 -8.28
N ARG A 151 -25.68 12.20 -7.83
CA ARG A 151 -24.55 11.72 -8.65
C ARG A 151 -24.51 10.20 -8.81
N ALA A 152 -24.90 9.46 -7.78
CA ALA A 152 -24.89 7.99 -7.79
C ALA A 152 -25.93 7.39 -8.77
N VAL A 153 -27.02 8.12 -9.06
CA VAL A 153 -28.06 7.68 -10.00
C VAL A 153 -27.63 7.80 -11.47
N LEU A 154 -26.78 8.77 -11.82
CA LEU A 154 -26.36 9.04 -13.20
C LEU A 154 -25.84 7.82 -13.98
N PRO A 155 -24.98 6.94 -13.42
CA PRO A 155 -24.50 5.75 -14.14
C PRO A 155 -25.47 4.57 -14.16
N LEU A 156 -26.55 4.57 -13.37
CA LEU A 156 -27.45 3.40 -13.23
C LEU A 156 -28.10 2.93 -14.54
N PRO A 157 -28.54 3.80 -15.47
CA PRO A 157 -29.10 3.36 -16.74
C PRO A 157 -28.08 2.57 -17.58
N LEU A 158 -26.83 3.04 -17.62
CA LEU A 158 -25.75 2.36 -18.34
C LEU A 158 -25.39 1.03 -17.69
N LEU A 159 -25.29 1.01 -16.36
CA LEU A 159 -24.99 -0.23 -15.61
C LEU A 159 -26.10 -1.27 -15.78
N ARG A 160 -27.37 -0.87 -15.78
CA ARG A 160 -28.51 -1.77 -16.06
C ARG A 160 -28.45 -2.37 -17.47
N GLN A 161 -28.06 -1.58 -18.47
CA GLN A 161 -27.82 -2.08 -19.83
C GLN A 161 -26.66 -3.07 -19.89
N LEU A 162 -25.52 -2.74 -19.28
CA LEU A 162 -24.33 -3.59 -19.28
C LEU A 162 -24.55 -4.91 -18.53
N LEU A 163 -25.34 -4.89 -17.46
CA LEU A 163 -25.61 -6.04 -16.61
C LEU A 163 -26.87 -6.82 -17.05
N GLY A 164 -27.57 -6.38 -18.09
CA GLY A 164 -28.76 -7.04 -18.59
C GLY A 164 -29.95 -7.05 -17.62
N VAL A 165 -29.95 -6.17 -16.62
CA VAL A 165 -31.02 -6.06 -15.63
C VAL A 165 -32.03 -5.05 -16.16
N SER A 166 -33.21 -5.54 -16.54
CA SER A 166 -34.31 -4.68 -17.01
C SER A 166 -34.79 -3.79 -15.86
N ALA A 167 -35.20 -2.56 -16.19
CA ALA A 167 -35.57 -1.51 -15.24
C ALA A 167 -36.64 -1.93 -14.22
#